data_AF-R5EE91-F1
#
_entry.id   AF-R5EE91-F1
#
_cell.length_a   1.000
_cell.length_b   1.000
_cell.length_c   1.000
_cell.angle_alpha   90.00
_cell.angle_beta   90.00
_cell.angle_gamma   90.00
#
_symmetry.space_group_name_H-M   'P 1'
#
loop_
_entity.id
_entity.type
_entity.pdbx_description
1 polymer ?
#
loop_
_entity_poly.entity_id
_entity_poly.type
_entity_poly.pdbx_seq_one_letter_code
_entity_poly.pdbx_strand_id
1 'polypeptide(L)'
;MIHFTEHAKERMAQRNIREEIITENLEMFYRYGFWNDRGDRLTLNTKSEIIHNMIKMKQHMLLIVKQKLQALKHKSLSENKDSVESSIEATTVAIHHDRANKRALLTALYKRVNKKLKSLQRLERKEVLTLVLRDDHVITVYKKVKRDKANTEAKSKRARSIEKSFLMLM
;
A
#
# COMPACT_ATOMS: atom_id res chain seq x y z
N MET A 1 12.11 9.14 2.07
CA MET A 1 11.19 8.47 1.12
C MET A 1 11.88 7.17 0.73
N ILE A 2 11.18 6.03 0.66
CA ILE A 2 11.85 4.75 0.34
C ILE A 2 11.96 4.58 -1.18
N HIS A 3 13.10 4.11 -1.66
CA HIS A 3 13.35 3.89 -3.09
C HIS A 3 13.30 2.39 -3.44
N PHE A 4 12.77 2.03 -4.60
CA PHE A 4 12.77 0.65 -5.09
C PHE A 4 13.80 0.50 -6.19
N THR A 5 14.73 -0.43 -6.01
CA THR A 5 15.63 -0.85 -7.08
C THR A 5 14.84 -1.51 -8.22
N GLU A 6 15.39 -1.51 -9.44
CA GLU A 6 14.76 -2.21 -10.57
C GLU A 6 14.55 -3.69 -10.25
N HIS A 7 15.52 -4.33 -9.61
CA HIS A 7 15.37 -5.70 -9.11
C HIS A 7 14.18 -5.84 -8.15
N ALA A 8 13.99 -4.92 -7.21
CA ALA A 8 12.81 -4.97 -6.32
C ALA A 8 11.50 -4.86 -7.11
N LYS A 9 11.42 -3.94 -8.08
CA LYS A 9 10.22 -3.74 -8.91
C LYS A 9 9.87 -4.99 -9.70
N GLU A 10 10.85 -5.64 -10.33
CA GLU A 10 10.65 -6.92 -11.04
C GLU A 10 10.10 -8.01 -10.12
N ARG A 11 10.71 -8.16 -8.93
CA ARG A 11 10.31 -9.17 -7.94
C ARG A 11 8.93 -8.89 -7.36
N MET A 12 8.56 -7.63 -7.23
CA MET A 12 7.24 -7.18 -6.83
C MET A 12 6.19 -7.46 -7.91
N ALA A 13 6.48 -7.16 -9.17
CA ALA A 13 5.61 -7.44 -10.31
C ALA A 13 5.30 -8.94 -10.42
N GLN A 14 6.33 -9.80 -10.34
CA GLN A 14 6.18 -11.27 -10.34
C GLN A 14 5.27 -11.80 -9.21
N ARG A 15 5.10 -11.05 -8.13
CA ARG A 15 4.32 -11.45 -6.94
C ARG A 15 3.02 -10.65 -6.79
N ASN A 16 2.67 -9.86 -7.80
CA ASN A 16 1.54 -8.95 -7.79
C ASN A 16 1.55 -8.04 -6.53
N ILE A 17 2.73 -7.55 -6.16
CA ILE A 17 2.93 -6.59 -5.07
C ILE A 17 3.09 -5.23 -5.74
N ARG A 18 2.22 -4.29 -5.40
CA ARG A 18 2.33 -2.91 -5.89
C ARG A 18 3.16 -2.09 -4.91
N GLU A 19 3.93 -1.12 -5.41
CA GLU A 19 4.70 -0.20 -4.56
C GLU A 19 3.86 0.51 -3.51
N GLU A 20 2.61 0.85 -3.86
CA GLU A 20 1.63 1.46 -2.95
C GLU A 20 1.30 0.58 -1.72
N ILE A 21 1.51 -0.74 -1.79
CA ILE A 21 1.32 -1.62 -0.62
C ILE A 21 2.41 -1.37 0.42
N ILE A 22 3.63 -1.11 -0.03
CA ILE A 22 4.79 -0.92 0.84
C ILE A 22 4.87 0.53 1.27
N THR A 23 4.88 1.47 0.31
CA THR A 23 5.03 2.91 0.57
C THR A 23 3.94 3.44 1.50
N GLU A 24 2.67 3.09 1.26
CA GLU A 24 1.59 3.56 2.13
C GLU A 24 1.66 2.93 3.51
N ASN A 25 2.24 1.74 3.69
CA ASN A 25 2.24 1.00 4.96
C ASN A 25 3.62 0.84 5.59
N LEU A 26 4.62 1.61 5.14
CA LEU A 26 6.00 1.47 5.59
C LEU A 26 6.13 1.66 7.12
N GLU A 27 5.36 2.60 7.68
CA GLU A 27 5.23 2.80 9.13
C GLU A 27 4.86 1.50 9.88
N MET A 28 3.97 0.67 9.30
CA MET A 28 3.60 -0.61 9.91
C MET A 28 4.74 -1.62 9.88
N PHE A 29 5.53 -1.65 8.81
CA PHE A 29 6.70 -2.50 8.75
C PHE A 29 7.69 -2.11 9.86
N TYR A 30 7.99 -0.83 10.03
CA TYR A 30 8.93 -0.40 11.08
C TYR A 30 8.40 -0.60 12.50
N ARG A 31 7.10 -0.39 12.71
CA ARG A 31 6.53 -0.43 14.07
C ARG A 31 6.18 -1.83 14.55
N TYR A 32 5.83 -2.75 13.64
CA TYR A 32 5.33 -4.09 13.99
C TYR A 32 6.04 -5.22 13.27
N GLY A 33 6.87 -4.91 12.28
CA GLY A 33 7.73 -5.89 11.67
C GLY A 33 8.87 -6.27 12.59
N PHE A 34 9.47 -7.41 12.31
CA PHE A 34 10.67 -7.87 13.00
C PHE A 34 11.85 -7.84 12.04
N TRP A 35 12.99 -7.41 12.56
CA TRP A 35 14.27 -7.49 11.88
C TRP A 35 14.86 -8.88 12.05
N ASN A 36 15.65 -9.33 11.08
CA ASN A 36 16.55 -10.46 11.28
C ASN A 36 17.83 -10.02 12.00
N ASP A 37 18.62 -10.98 12.46
CA ASP A 37 19.87 -10.74 13.21
C ASP A 37 20.89 -9.88 12.46
N ARG A 38 20.87 -9.92 11.12
CA ARG A 38 21.76 -9.11 10.27
C ARG A 38 21.29 -7.68 10.07
N GLY A 39 20.07 -7.33 10.50
CA GLY A 39 19.50 -5.99 10.35
C GLY A 39 19.17 -5.57 8.91
N ASP A 40 19.23 -6.47 7.93
CA ASP A 40 18.98 -6.18 6.51
C ASP A 40 17.56 -6.57 6.04
N ARG A 41 16.80 -7.32 6.86
CA ARG A 41 15.48 -7.84 6.49
C ARG A 41 14.42 -7.47 7.50
N LEU A 42 13.42 -6.72 7.04
CA LEU A 42 12.26 -6.33 7.81
C LEU A 42 11.03 -7.14 7.39
N THR A 43 10.51 -7.99 8.27
CA THR A 43 9.39 -8.88 7.96
C THR A 43 8.13 -8.50 8.73
N LEU A 44 7.02 -8.38 8.01
CA LEU A 44 5.68 -8.17 8.56
C LEU A 44 4.82 -9.40 8.31
N ASN A 45 4.29 -9.99 9.38
CA ASN A 45 3.34 -11.11 9.32
C ASN A 45 1.92 -10.63 9.65
N THR A 46 1.14 -10.34 8.62
CA THR A 46 -0.27 -9.90 8.74
C THR A 46 -1.22 -10.98 9.26
N LYS A 47 -0.76 -12.23 9.41
CA LYS A 47 -1.51 -13.32 10.05
C LYS A 47 -1.23 -13.46 11.54
N SER A 48 -0.23 -12.75 12.07
CA SER A 48 -0.08 -12.61 13.52
C SER A 48 -1.34 -11.95 14.08
N GLU A 49 -1.89 -12.48 15.17
CA GLU A 49 -3.09 -11.95 15.81
C GLU A 49 -2.99 -10.45 16.09
N ILE A 50 -1.86 -10.02 16.65
CA ILE A 50 -1.59 -8.61 16.97
C ILE A 50 -1.68 -7.76 15.70
N ILE A 51 -0.92 -8.11 14.66
CA ILE A 51 -0.87 -7.33 13.41
C ILE A 51 -2.22 -7.36 12.69
N HIS A 52 -2.91 -8.50 12.71
CA HIS A 52 -4.22 -8.67 12.09
C HIS A 52 -5.28 -7.78 12.75
N ASN A 53 -5.36 -7.80 14.09
CA ASN A 53 -6.26 -6.96 14.86
C ASN A 53 -5.97 -5.47 14.63
N MET A 54 -4.70 -5.12 14.52
CA MET A 54 -4.28 -3.76 14.20
C MET A 54 -4.67 -3.31 12.78
N ILE A 55 -4.51 -4.19 11.78
CA ILE A 55 -4.98 -3.91 10.41
C ILE A 55 -6.49 -3.67 10.43
N LYS A 56 -7.26 -4.53 11.08
CA LYS A 56 -8.72 -4.37 11.22
C LYS A 56 -9.10 -3.06 11.91
N MET A 57 -8.44 -2.71 13.01
CA MET A 57 -8.69 -1.46 13.71
C MET A 57 -8.37 -0.23 12.85
N LYS A 58 -7.20 -0.22 12.16
CA LYS A 58 -6.84 0.86 11.24
C LYS A 58 -7.83 0.96 10.06
N GLN A 59 -8.27 -0.16 9.50
CA GLN A 59 -9.30 -0.19 8.45
C GLN A 59 -10.62 0.41 8.94
N HIS A 60 -11.07 0.04 10.16
CA HIS A 60 -12.30 0.56 10.75
C HIS A 60 -12.23 2.09 10.98
N MET A 61 -11.13 2.59 11.55
CA MET A 61 -10.93 4.03 11.72
C MET A 61 -10.94 4.79 10.38
N LEU A 62 -10.29 4.25 9.36
CA LEU A 62 -10.28 4.86 8.02
C LEU A 62 -11.68 4.85 7.38
N LEU A 63 -12.51 3.84 7.63
CA LEU A 63 -13.89 3.81 7.18
C LEU A 63 -14.73 4.92 7.84
N ILE A 64 -14.58 5.12 9.15
CA ILE A 64 -15.24 6.22 9.87
C ILE A 64 -14.81 7.58 9.28
N VAL A 65 -13.50 7.79 9.09
CA VAL A 65 -12.98 9.03 8.50
C VAL A 65 -13.53 9.22 7.09
N LYS A 66 -13.58 8.16 6.28
CA LYS A 66 -14.15 8.20 4.92
C LYS A 66 -15.62 8.62 4.93
N GLN A 67 -16.43 8.07 5.85
CA GLN A 67 -17.84 8.44 6.02
C GLN A 67 -17.99 9.90 6.45
N LYS A 68 -17.19 10.37 7.42
CA LYS A 68 -17.18 11.77 7.85
C LYS A 68 -16.81 12.73 6.72
N LEU A 69 -15.76 12.41 5.94
CA LEU A 69 -15.37 13.21 4.77
C LEU A 69 -16.46 13.27 3.70
N GLN A 70 -17.17 12.16 3.50
CA GLN A 70 -18.31 12.12 2.58
C GLN A 70 -19.47 12.99 3.08
N ALA A 71 -19.82 12.91 4.36
CA ALA A 71 -20.84 13.76 4.97
C ALA A 71 -20.49 15.26 4.88
N LEU A 72 -19.23 15.62 5.16
CA LEU A 72 -18.74 17.00 5.01
C LEU A 72 -18.82 17.49 3.56
N LYS A 73 -18.51 16.61 2.59
CA LYS A 73 -18.67 16.94 1.17
C LYS A 73 -20.14 17.18 0.81
N HIS A 74 -21.06 16.36 1.30
CA HIS A 74 -22.50 16.56 1.09
C HIS A 74 -23.00 17.86 1.75
N LYS A 75 -22.58 18.15 2.99
CA LYS A 75 -22.92 19.41 3.67
C LYS A 75 -22.43 20.63 2.90
N SER A 76 -21.20 20.57 2.35
CA SER A 76 -20.69 21.65 1.49
C SER A 76 -21.47 21.84 0.18
N LEU A 77 -22.20 20.81 -0.28
CA LEU A 77 -23.06 20.90 -1.46
C LEU A 77 -24.47 21.44 -1.13
N SER A 78 -24.99 21.18 0.07
CA SER A 78 -26.30 21.69 0.50
C SER A 78 -26.23 23.17 0.88
N GLU A 79 -25.18 23.60 1.58
CA GLU A 79 -24.89 25.03 1.85
C GLU A 79 -24.77 25.86 0.54
N ASN A 80 -24.52 25.18 -0.59
CA ASN A 80 -24.41 25.78 -1.91
C ASN A 80 -25.76 25.99 -2.61
N LYS A 81 -26.85 25.36 -2.16
CA LYS A 81 -28.21 25.61 -2.69
C LYS A 81 -28.87 26.78 -1.96
N ASP A 82 -28.69 26.86 -0.65
CA ASP A 82 -29.37 27.85 0.19
C ASP A 82 -28.74 29.26 0.12
N SER A 83 -27.53 29.41 -0.46
CA SER A 83 -26.81 30.69 -0.56
C SER A 83 -26.78 31.32 -1.96
N VAL A 84 -27.36 30.68 -2.98
CA VAL A 84 -27.44 31.22 -4.36
C VAL A 84 -28.62 32.19 -4.52
N GLU A 85 -29.55 32.24 -3.56
CA GLU A 85 -30.72 33.14 -3.59
C GLU A 85 -30.46 34.56 -3.07
N SER A 86 -29.27 34.91 -2.56
CA SER A 86 -28.97 36.29 -2.12
C SER A 86 -27.70 36.86 -2.75
N SER A 87 -27.88 37.90 -3.57
CA SER A 87 -26.91 38.69 -4.33
C SER A 87 -25.71 39.25 -3.55
N ILE A 88 -24.58 39.46 -4.24
CA ILE A 88 -23.73 40.69 -4.33
C ILE A 88 -22.39 40.32 -5.00
N GLU A 89 -22.08 41.00 -6.11
CA GLU A 89 -20.94 40.74 -7.02
C GLU A 89 -19.66 41.42 -6.49
N ALA A 90 -18.70 40.61 -6.03
CA ALA A 90 -17.26 40.88 -5.73
C ALA A 90 -16.82 40.03 -4.53
N THR A 91 -17.55 40.10 -3.41
CA THR A 91 -17.36 39.22 -2.23
C THR A 91 -17.70 37.77 -2.60
N THR A 92 -18.66 37.57 -3.50
CA THR A 92 -19.03 36.27 -4.09
C THR A 92 -17.84 35.56 -4.73
N VAL A 93 -16.98 36.24 -5.51
CA VAL A 93 -15.85 35.59 -6.20
C VAL A 93 -14.82 35.03 -5.22
N ALA A 94 -14.46 35.81 -4.18
CA ALA A 94 -13.54 35.37 -3.14
C ALA A 94 -14.13 34.22 -2.30
N ILE A 95 -15.42 34.30 -1.95
CA ILE A 95 -16.15 33.25 -1.23
C ILE A 95 -16.24 31.96 -2.07
N HIS A 96 -16.51 32.07 -3.38
CA HIS A 96 -16.55 30.92 -4.28
C HIS A 96 -15.17 30.26 -4.44
N HIS A 97 -14.08 31.04 -4.49
CA HIS A 97 -12.72 30.52 -4.58
C HIS A 97 -12.30 29.76 -3.30
N ASP A 98 -12.60 30.29 -2.11
CA ASP A 98 -12.30 29.60 -0.85
C ASP A 98 -13.12 28.30 -0.70
N ARG A 99 -14.39 28.33 -1.11
CA ARG A 99 -15.26 27.14 -1.13
C ARG A 99 -14.78 26.08 -2.13
N ALA A 100 -14.33 26.48 -3.32
CA ALA A 100 -13.75 25.57 -4.32
C ALA A 100 -12.48 24.89 -3.80
N ASN A 101 -11.61 25.65 -3.12
CA ASN A 101 -10.41 25.13 -2.45
C ASN A 101 -10.76 24.12 -1.36
N LYS A 102 -11.76 24.42 -0.51
CA LYS A 102 -12.25 23.50 0.53
C LYS A 102 -12.78 22.19 -0.07
N ARG A 103 -13.52 22.25 -1.18
CA ARG A 103 -14.03 21.06 -1.88
C ARG A 103 -12.91 20.23 -2.51
N ALA A 104 -11.92 20.88 -3.11
CA ALA A 104 -10.74 20.21 -3.65
C ALA A 104 -9.96 19.49 -2.54
N LEU A 105 -9.79 20.14 -1.38
CA LEU A 105 -9.14 19.56 -0.20
C LEU A 105 -9.89 18.32 0.32
N LEU A 106 -11.22 18.42 0.54
CA LEU A 106 -12.03 17.28 0.99
C LEU A 106 -11.96 16.11 0.00
N THR A 107 -11.95 16.40 -1.30
CA THR A 107 -11.82 15.38 -2.35
C THR A 107 -10.44 14.72 -2.31
N ALA A 108 -9.38 15.49 -2.13
CA ALA A 108 -8.01 14.98 -1.99
C ALA A 108 -7.85 14.10 -0.75
N LEU A 109 -8.37 14.55 0.40
CA LEU A 109 -8.38 13.77 1.65
C LEU A 109 -9.14 12.46 1.50
N TYR A 110 -10.33 12.49 0.89
CA TYR A 110 -11.10 11.28 0.62
C TYR A 110 -10.32 10.29 -0.25
N LYS A 111 -9.70 10.78 -1.34
CA LYS A 111 -8.86 9.95 -2.22
C LYS A 111 -7.70 9.33 -1.45
N ARG A 112 -7.00 10.10 -0.60
CA ARG A 112 -5.89 9.62 0.23
C ARG A 112 -6.34 8.53 1.21
N VAL A 113 -7.43 8.75 1.95
CA VAL A 113 -8.00 7.76 2.87
C VAL A 113 -8.39 6.48 2.14
N ASN A 114 -9.07 6.60 0.99
CA ASN A 114 -9.47 5.44 0.20
C ASN A 114 -8.27 4.67 -0.38
N LYS A 115 -7.21 5.37 -0.78
CA LYS A 115 -5.95 4.76 -1.24
C LYS A 115 -5.31 3.95 -0.10
N LYS A 116 -5.18 4.54 1.09
CA LYS A 116 -4.64 3.88 2.28
C LYS A 116 -5.46 2.66 2.69
N LEU A 117 -6.80 2.77 2.67
CA LEU A 117 -7.69 1.65 2.97
C LEU A 117 -7.49 0.47 1.99
N LYS A 118 -7.50 0.75 0.67
CA LYS A 118 -7.25 -0.28 -0.35
C LYS A 118 -5.86 -0.90 -0.20
N SER A 119 -4.87 -0.09 0.14
CA SER A 119 -3.50 -0.56 0.38
C SER A 119 -3.43 -1.51 1.58
N LEU A 120 -4.08 -1.18 2.70
CA LEU A 120 -4.16 -2.07 3.89
C LEU A 120 -4.88 -3.39 3.60
N GLN A 121 -6.01 -3.35 2.88
CA GLN A 121 -6.73 -4.57 2.47
C GLN A 121 -5.88 -5.46 1.57
N ARG A 122 -5.04 -4.87 0.72
CA ARG A 122 -4.11 -5.63 -0.12
C ARG A 122 -2.94 -6.18 0.67
N LEU A 123 -2.40 -5.41 1.62
CA LEU A 123 -1.34 -5.83 2.53
C LEU A 123 -1.77 -7.08 3.32
N GLU A 124 -2.98 -7.06 3.87
CA GLU A 124 -3.57 -8.18 4.64
C GLU A 124 -3.55 -9.50 3.85
N ARG A 125 -3.85 -9.45 2.54
CA ARG A 125 -3.85 -10.62 1.64
C ARG A 125 -2.45 -11.14 1.29
N LYS A 126 -1.39 -10.38 1.60
CA LYS A 126 -0.02 -10.82 1.33
C LYS A 126 0.55 -11.71 2.44
N GLU A 127 -0.13 -11.80 3.58
CA GLU A 127 0.18 -12.69 4.71
C GLU A 127 1.53 -12.41 5.36
N VAL A 128 2.63 -12.73 4.69
CA VAL A 128 3.98 -12.49 5.19
C VAL A 128 4.80 -11.84 4.12
N LEU A 129 5.20 -10.59 4.36
CA LEU A 129 6.08 -9.82 3.48
C LEU A 129 7.38 -9.50 4.18
N THR A 130 8.49 -9.72 3.48
CA THR A 130 9.83 -9.33 3.91
C THR A 130 10.39 -8.32 2.92
N LEU A 131 10.84 -7.18 3.44
CA LEU A 131 11.58 -6.17 2.72
C LEU A 131 13.07 -6.37 3.01
N VAL A 132 13.90 -6.41 1.97
CA VAL A 132 15.36 -6.31 2.14
C VAL A 132 15.75 -4.87 1.92
N LEU A 133 16.43 -4.29 2.91
CA LEU A 133 16.73 -2.87 2.99
C LEU A 133 18.23 -2.64 3.01
N ARG A 134 18.68 -1.61 2.28
CA ARG A 134 20.04 -1.06 2.34
C ARG A 134 19.96 0.43 2.02
N ASP A 135 20.48 1.28 2.88
CA ASP A 135 20.60 2.74 2.67
C ASP A 135 19.30 3.36 2.11
N ASP A 136 18.17 3.15 2.78
CA ASP A 136 16.83 3.60 2.37
C ASP A 136 16.27 3.04 1.04
N HIS A 137 16.93 2.04 0.47
CA HIS A 137 16.48 1.31 -0.70
C HIS A 137 15.87 -0.04 -0.33
N VAL A 138 14.71 -0.34 -0.90
CA VAL A 138 14.22 -1.71 -1.02
C VAL A 138 14.98 -2.39 -2.14
N ILE A 139 15.88 -3.29 -1.75
CA ILE A 139 16.69 -4.11 -2.66
C ILE A 139 15.83 -5.23 -3.25
N THR A 140 14.95 -5.83 -2.44
CA THR A 140 14.02 -6.84 -2.93
C THR A 140 12.86 -7.07 -1.96
N VAL A 141 11.78 -7.67 -2.45
CA VAL A 141 10.58 -7.98 -1.67
C VAL A 141 10.25 -9.47 -1.81
N TYR A 142 10.12 -10.13 -0.67
CA TYR A 142 9.69 -11.52 -0.60
C TYR A 142 8.30 -11.63 0.00
N LYS A 143 7.46 -12.47 -0.59
CA LYS A 143 6.32 -13.07 0.10
C LYS A 143 6.77 -14.44 0.59
N LYS A 144 6.65 -14.73 1.89
CA LYS A 144 6.88 -16.09 2.40
C LYS A 144 5.69 -16.95 1.98
N VAL A 145 5.78 -17.52 0.79
CA VAL A 145 4.92 -18.64 0.38
C VAL A 145 5.52 -19.89 1.02
N LYS A 146 4.72 -20.76 1.66
CA LYS A 146 5.22 -22.08 2.08
C LYS A 146 5.97 -22.66 0.87
N ARG A 147 7.27 -22.95 1.02
CA ARG A 147 8.04 -23.60 -0.04
C ARG A 147 7.36 -24.93 -0.29
N ASP A 148 6.76 -25.07 -1.47
CA ASP A 148 6.42 -26.38 -1.98
C ASP A 148 7.76 -27.06 -2.32
N LYS A 149 8.31 -27.78 -1.34
CA LYS A 149 9.64 -28.41 -1.43
C LYS A 149 9.68 -29.33 -2.66
N ALA A 150 8.60 -30.06 -2.92
CA ALA A 150 8.46 -30.94 -4.07
C ALA A 150 8.63 -30.20 -5.40
N ASN A 151 7.95 -29.07 -5.57
CA ASN A 151 8.01 -28.28 -6.80
C ASN A 151 9.36 -27.56 -6.97
N THR A 152 9.97 -27.13 -5.87
CA THR A 152 11.28 -26.46 -5.88
C THR A 152 12.41 -27.45 -6.24
N GLU A 153 12.37 -28.65 -5.68
CA GLU A 153 13.31 -29.72 -6.01
C GLU A 153 13.13 -30.22 -7.44
N ALA A 154 11.89 -30.37 -7.91
CA ALA A 154 11.60 -30.76 -9.28
C ALA A 154 12.15 -29.75 -10.30
N LYS A 155 11.98 -28.44 -10.05
CA LYS A 155 12.55 -27.39 -10.91
C LYS A 155 14.08 -27.35 -10.89
N SER A 156 14.70 -27.55 -9.73
CA SER A 156 16.17 -27.61 -9.63
C SER A 156 16.74 -28.84 -10.36
N LYS A 157 16.10 -30.00 -10.25
CA LYS A 157 16.49 -31.22 -10.97
C LYS A 157 16.34 -31.04 -12.48
N ARG A 158 15.24 -30.44 -12.95
CA ARG A 158 15.01 -30.15 -14.37
C ARG A 158 16.03 -29.17 -14.94
N ALA A 159 16.37 -28.11 -14.19
CA ALA A 159 17.40 -27.16 -14.61
C ALA A 159 18.78 -27.82 -14.76
N ARG A 160 19.21 -28.64 -13.79
CA ARG A 160 20.47 -29.42 -13.88
C ARG A 160 20.46 -30.44 -15.01
N SER A 161 19.31 -31.05 -15.29
CA SER A 161 19.17 -31.98 -16.41
C SER A 161 19.37 -31.28 -17.75
N ILE A 162 18.78 -30.10 -17.93
CA ILE A 162 18.92 -29.31 -19.16
C ILE A 162 20.37 -28.86 -19.35
N GLU A 163 21.02 -28.40 -18.28
CA GLU A 163 22.43 -27.99 -18.28
C GLU A 163 23.36 -29.16 -18.64
N LYS A 164 23.10 -30.35 -18.09
CA LYS A 164 23.84 -31.58 -18.42
C LYS A 164 23.62 -32.04 -19.86
N SER A 165 22.39 -31.95 -20.39
CA SER A 165 22.10 -32.26 -21.79
C SER A 165 22.78 -31.30 -22.76
N PHE A 166 22.86 -30.02 -22.41
CA PHE A 166 23.55 -29.01 -23.22
C PHE A 166 25.06 -29.25 -23.28
N LEU A 167 25.67 -29.62 -22.16
CA LEU A 167 27.09 -29.98 -22.09
C LEU A 167 27.46 -31.27 -22.83
N MET A 168 26.50 -32.17 -23.08
CA MET A 168 26.73 -33.40 -23.87
C MET A 168 26.58 -33.19 -25.37
N LEU A 169 26.06 -32.03 -25.80
CA LEU A 169 25.86 -31.68 -27.21
C LEU A 169 26.94 -30.72 -27.76
N MET A 170 27.90 -30.32 -26.91
CA MET A 170 29.14 -29.64 -27.30
C MET A 170 30.30 -30.64 -27.30
#